data_AF-A0A2D0AG50-F1
#
_entry.id   AF-A0A2D0AG50-F1
#
_cell.length_a   1.000
_cell.length_b   1.000
_cell.length_c   1.000
_cell.angle_alpha   90.00
_cell.angle_beta   90.00
_cell.angle_gamma   90.00
#
_symmetry.space_group_name_H-M   'P 1'
#
loop_
_entity.id
_entity.type
_entity.pdbx_description
1 polymer ?
#
loop_
_entity_poly.entity_id
_entity_poly.type
_entity_poly.pdbx_seq_one_letter_code
_entity_poly.pdbx_strand_id
1 'polypeptide(L)'
;MGGALALGGLSACETTKRGFPEMSSPNNDPEGLSRRQLEATSKQVAVVVDEKVRYLVPKDELAAAFTRQFADGTSINKTIIRKVQETPKDKAIYYLVGLGLRDGMFRSMALPLKSSTDKSLYLSSNAPRYIITSVGCTFCFFNFERNEIVGSSCEENSGGSRCDLTVEENNSFFARR
;
A
#
# COMPACT_ATOMS: atom_id res chain seq x y z
N MET A 1 27.58 -62.40 33.56
CA MET A 1 28.30 -62.12 32.30
C MET A 1 28.25 -60.61 32.12
N GLY A 2 29.27 -59.79 32.37
CA GLY A 2 30.70 -59.97 32.14
C GLY A 2 31.10 -59.06 30.97
N GLY A 3 31.83 -57.97 31.24
CA GLY A 3 32.41 -57.11 30.19
C GLY A 3 32.69 -55.67 30.65
N ALA A 4 33.89 -55.44 31.17
CA ALA A 4 34.47 -54.13 31.43
C ALA A 4 35.52 -53.81 30.34
N LEU A 5 35.57 -52.58 29.82
CA LEU A 5 36.63 -51.93 29.02
C LEU A 5 36.23 -50.44 28.91
N ALA A 6 37.06 -49.39 28.95
CA ALA A 6 38.43 -49.12 29.34
C ALA A 6 38.57 -47.57 29.39
N LEU A 7 39.57 -47.08 30.12
CA LEU A 7 39.93 -45.67 30.32
C LEU A 7 40.54 -44.99 29.07
N GLY A 8 40.45 -43.65 29.05
CA GLY A 8 41.26 -42.72 28.22
C GLY A 8 40.42 -41.49 27.89
N GLY A 9 40.80 -40.24 28.07
CA GLY A 9 42.11 -39.58 28.15
C GLY A 9 41.90 -38.19 27.52
N LEU A 10 42.48 -37.15 28.10
CA LEU A 10 42.25 -35.72 27.88
C LEU A 10 42.28 -35.24 26.41
N SER A 11 41.39 -34.30 26.07
CA SER A 11 41.68 -33.22 25.11
C SER A 11 40.88 -31.97 25.45
N ALA A 12 41.56 -30.98 26.02
CA ALA A 12 41.13 -29.59 25.99
C ALA A 12 41.49 -29.00 24.62
N CYS A 13 40.51 -28.41 23.94
CA CYS A 13 40.59 -27.47 22.81
C CYS A 13 39.16 -26.93 22.65
N GLU A 14 38.83 -25.67 22.46
CA GLU A 14 39.58 -24.44 22.32
C GLU A 14 38.54 -23.33 22.53
N THR A 15 38.97 -22.18 23.00
CA THR A 15 38.15 -20.98 23.03
C THR A 15 37.70 -20.63 21.61
N THR A 16 36.41 -20.42 21.42
CA THR A 16 35.93 -19.58 20.32
C THR A 16 34.96 -18.59 20.92
N LYS A 17 35.48 -17.38 21.14
CA LYS A 17 34.69 -16.15 21.07
C LYS A 17 33.96 -16.17 19.73
N ARG A 18 32.70 -16.63 19.70
CA ARG A 18 31.79 -16.14 18.67
C ARG A 18 31.37 -14.76 19.13
N GLY A 19 31.89 -13.79 18.40
CA GLY A 19 31.66 -12.38 18.62
C GLY A 19 30.20 -12.12 18.87
N PHE A 20 29.96 -11.19 19.79
CA PHE A 20 28.81 -10.32 19.73
C PHE A 20 28.49 -10.06 18.25
N PRO A 21 27.24 -10.22 17.79
CA PRO A 21 26.87 -9.66 16.51
C PRO A 21 27.34 -8.22 16.58
N GLU A 22 28.22 -7.82 15.66
CA GLU A 22 28.50 -6.41 15.43
C GLU A 22 27.13 -5.79 15.21
N MET A 23 26.63 -5.15 16.28
CA MET A 23 25.44 -4.35 16.26
C MET A 23 25.86 -3.21 15.35
N SER A 24 25.59 -3.38 14.06
CA SER A 24 25.94 -2.40 13.05
C SER A 24 25.37 -1.09 13.57
N SER A 25 26.29 -0.18 13.91
CA SER A 25 25.96 1.14 14.40
C SER A 25 24.79 1.67 13.58
N PRO A 26 23.74 2.24 14.20
CA PRO A 26 22.65 2.79 13.44
C PRO A 26 23.27 3.78 12.47
N ASN A 27 23.28 3.42 11.19
CA ASN A 27 23.73 4.34 10.17
C ASN A 27 22.75 5.51 10.31
N ASN A 28 23.24 6.65 10.78
CA ASN A 28 22.47 7.90 10.93
C ASN A 28 22.22 8.48 9.54
N ASP A 29 21.78 7.64 8.63
CA ASP A 29 21.26 8.03 7.35
C ASP A 29 19.83 8.52 7.60
N PRO A 30 19.58 9.84 7.50
CA PRO A 30 18.26 10.40 7.72
C PRO A 30 17.22 9.79 6.76
N GLU A 31 17.65 9.31 5.59
CA GLU A 31 16.77 8.63 4.63
C GLU A 31 16.38 7.22 5.11
N GLY A 32 17.34 6.47 5.66
CA GLY A 32 17.09 5.16 6.27
C GLY A 32 16.16 5.24 7.48
N LEU A 33 16.25 6.30 8.27
CA LEU A 33 15.36 6.54 9.40
C LEU A 33 13.94 6.92 8.96
N SER A 34 13.80 7.80 7.97
CA SER A 34 12.49 8.18 7.39
C SER A 34 11.78 6.97 6.78
N ARG A 35 12.50 6.12 6.04
CA ARG A 35 11.95 4.88 5.48
C ARG A 35 11.45 3.94 6.57
N ARG A 36 12.25 3.69 7.61
CA ARG A 36 11.86 2.84 8.74
C ARG A 36 10.62 3.37 9.48
N GLN A 37 10.49 4.69 9.64
CA GLN A 37 9.30 5.31 10.24
C GLN A 37 8.05 5.12 9.38
N LEU A 38 8.17 5.24 8.05
CA LEU A 38 7.08 4.93 7.14
C LEU A 38 6.71 3.44 7.24
N GLU A 39 7.68 2.53 7.16
CA GLU A 39 7.45 1.07 7.21
C GLU A 39 6.77 0.60 8.51
N ALA A 40 6.92 1.33 9.62
CA ALA A 40 6.28 1.00 10.89
C ALA A 40 4.74 1.09 10.86
N THR A 41 4.16 1.91 9.97
CA THR A 41 2.70 2.15 9.89
C THR A 41 2.14 2.07 8.47
N SER A 42 3.00 1.82 7.49
CA SER A 42 2.67 1.80 6.07
C SER A 42 3.35 0.62 5.36
N LYS A 43 2.70 0.12 4.30
CA LYS A 43 3.25 -0.95 3.45
C LYS A 43 3.68 -0.36 2.12
N GLN A 44 4.88 -0.70 1.66
CA GLN A 44 5.30 -0.36 0.30
C GLN A 44 4.48 -1.18 -0.70
N VAL A 45 3.81 -0.51 -1.63
CA VAL A 45 2.93 -1.16 -2.61
C VAL A 45 3.51 -1.14 -4.03
N ALA A 46 4.37 -0.16 -4.31
CA ALA A 46 4.98 0.03 -5.61
C ALA A 46 6.25 0.88 -5.53
N VAL A 47 6.95 0.97 -6.65
CA VAL A 47 8.09 1.87 -6.89
C VAL A 47 7.98 2.47 -8.29
N VAL A 48 8.41 3.72 -8.46
CA VAL A 48 8.46 4.36 -9.78
C VAL A 48 9.85 4.19 -10.38
N VAL A 49 9.94 3.49 -11.51
CA VAL A 49 11.18 3.22 -12.26
C VAL A 49 10.96 3.70 -13.69
N ASP A 50 11.85 4.56 -14.20
CA ASP A 50 11.75 5.14 -15.55
C ASP A 50 10.36 5.72 -15.86
N GLU A 51 9.84 6.51 -14.91
CA GLU A 51 8.50 7.13 -14.94
C GLU A 51 7.31 6.16 -14.96
N LYS A 52 7.58 4.85 -14.89
CA LYS A 52 6.56 3.79 -14.85
C LYS A 52 6.39 3.26 -13.44
N VAL A 53 5.15 2.99 -13.06
CA VAL A 53 4.85 2.38 -11.76
C VAL A 53 5.03 0.87 -11.84
N ARG A 54 5.98 0.34 -11.06
CA ARG A 54 6.18 -1.09 -10.86
C ARG A 54 5.54 -1.52 -9.54
N TYR A 55 4.54 -2.39 -9.62
CA TYR A 55 3.87 -2.95 -8.45
C TYR A 55 4.81 -3.91 -7.72
N LEU A 56 4.85 -3.80 -6.39
CA LEU A 56 5.55 -4.74 -5.52
C LEU A 56 4.59 -5.73 -4.87
N VAL A 57 3.33 -5.32 -4.72
CA VAL A 57 2.22 -6.20 -4.32
C VAL A 57 1.44 -6.61 -5.57
N PRO A 58 1.14 -7.91 -5.77
CA PRO A 58 0.35 -8.36 -6.91
C PRO A 58 -1.01 -7.65 -6.99
N LYS A 59 -1.44 -7.31 -8.21
CA LYS A 59 -2.72 -6.59 -8.41
C LYS A 59 -3.92 -7.38 -7.89
N ASP A 60 -3.90 -8.71 -7.98
CA ASP A 60 -4.99 -9.55 -7.47
C ASP A 60 -5.06 -9.53 -5.93
N GLU A 61 -3.90 -9.47 -5.26
CA GLU A 61 -3.84 -9.28 -3.79
C GLU A 61 -4.41 -7.90 -3.41
N LEU A 62 -4.07 -6.87 -4.18
CA LEU A 62 -4.61 -5.52 -3.96
C LEU A 62 -6.12 -5.46 -4.22
N ALA A 63 -6.61 -6.11 -5.27
CA ALA A 63 -8.04 -6.19 -5.58
C ALA A 63 -8.81 -6.89 -4.44
N ALA A 64 -8.29 -8.03 -3.96
CA ALA A 64 -8.85 -8.73 -2.81
C ALA A 64 -8.82 -7.85 -1.54
N ALA A 65 -7.76 -7.06 -1.33
CA ALA A 65 -7.69 -6.12 -0.23
C ALA A 65 -8.73 -4.99 -0.33
N PHE A 66 -8.96 -4.43 -1.52
CA PHE A 66 -10.04 -3.47 -1.74
C PHE A 66 -11.42 -4.06 -1.46
N THR A 67 -11.71 -5.28 -1.94
CA THR A 67 -12.98 -5.95 -1.65
C THR A 67 -13.19 -6.14 -0.15
N ARG A 68 -12.17 -6.55 0.60
CA ARG A 68 -12.24 -6.59 2.07
C ARG A 68 -12.44 -5.22 2.69
N GLN A 69 -11.80 -4.18 2.15
CA GLN A 69 -11.91 -2.81 2.67
C GLN A 69 -13.33 -2.23 2.52
N PHE A 70 -14.02 -2.58 1.44
CA PHE A 70 -15.41 -2.22 1.24
C PHE A 70 -16.34 -2.92 2.23
N ALA A 71 -16.13 -4.23 2.48
CA ALA A 71 -16.86 -5.04 3.44
C ALA A 71 -18.41 -5.02 3.30
N ASP A 72 -18.92 -4.67 2.11
CA ASP A 72 -20.34 -4.39 1.88
C ASP A 72 -20.92 -5.15 0.67
N GLY A 73 -20.19 -6.15 0.17
CA GLY A 73 -20.51 -6.90 -1.05
C GLY A 73 -19.90 -6.33 -2.34
N THR A 74 -19.20 -5.20 -2.29
CA THR A 74 -18.48 -4.66 -3.46
C THR A 74 -17.35 -5.60 -3.91
N SER A 75 -17.41 -6.04 -5.17
CA SER A 75 -16.36 -6.87 -5.79
C SER A 75 -15.46 -6.01 -6.67
N ILE A 76 -14.15 -6.04 -6.40
CA ILE A 76 -13.14 -5.23 -7.08
C ILE A 76 -12.38 -6.14 -8.03
N ASN A 77 -12.38 -5.79 -9.30
CA ASN A 77 -11.78 -6.59 -10.37
C ASN A 77 -10.64 -5.85 -11.08
N LYS A 78 -10.43 -4.57 -10.78
CA LYS A 78 -9.36 -3.77 -11.37
C LYS A 78 -8.71 -2.88 -10.33
N THR A 79 -7.38 -2.94 -10.28
CA THR A 79 -6.58 -2.07 -9.43
C THR A 79 -5.51 -1.36 -10.26
N ILE A 80 -5.39 -0.05 -10.05
CA ILE A 80 -4.42 0.81 -10.72
C ILE A 80 -3.80 1.80 -9.74
N ILE A 81 -2.58 2.23 -10.01
CA ILE A 81 -1.96 3.39 -9.37
C ILE A 81 -2.04 4.54 -10.36
N ARG A 82 -2.75 5.60 -9.99
CA ARG A 82 -2.94 6.80 -10.79
C ARG A 82 -1.98 7.88 -10.32
N LYS A 83 -1.12 8.36 -11.22
CA LYS A 83 -0.35 9.59 -11.02
C LYS A 83 -1.27 10.79 -11.29
N VAL A 84 -1.26 11.76 -10.39
CA VAL A 84 -1.99 13.02 -10.50
C VAL A 84 -0.96 14.15 -10.37
N GLN A 85 -0.93 14.98 -11.40
CA GLN A 85 -0.01 16.10 -11.52
C GLN A 85 -0.68 17.14 -12.42
N GLU A 86 -1.14 18.24 -11.83
CA GLU A 86 -1.88 19.32 -12.49
C GLU A 86 -0.97 20.07 -13.47
N THR A 87 0.20 20.51 -13.01
CA THR A 87 1.25 21.07 -13.87
C THR A 87 2.54 20.26 -13.77
N PRO A 88 3.41 20.26 -14.80
CA PRO A 88 4.71 19.59 -14.74
C PRO A 88 5.63 20.07 -13.60
N LYS A 89 5.36 21.25 -13.04
CA LYS A 89 6.10 21.84 -11.91
C LYS A 89 5.60 21.32 -10.56
N ASP A 90 4.38 20.81 -10.49
CA ASP A 90 3.80 20.34 -9.23
C ASP A 90 4.37 18.98 -8.82
N LYS A 91 4.44 18.77 -7.51
CA LYS A 91 4.79 17.45 -6.97
C LYS A 91 3.67 16.47 -7.32
N ALA A 92 4.03 15.41 -8.06
CA ALA A 92 3.10 14.35 -8.38
C ALA A 92 2.61 13.62 -7.12
N ILE A 93 1.29 13.44 -7.03
CA ILE A 93 0.62 12.60 -6.03
C ILE A 93 0.20 11.30 -6.69
N TYR A 94 0.28 10.19 -5.96
CA TYR A 94 -0.13 8.88 -6.46
C TYR A 94 -1.30 8.37 -5.64
N TYR A 95 -2.31 7.85 -6.32
CA TYR A 95 -3.45 7.20 -5.69
C TYR A 95 -3.50 5.73 -6.09
N LEU A 96 -3.61 4.84 -5.12
CA LEU A 96 -4.00 3.45 -5.36
C LEU A 96 -5.52 3.40 -5.49
N VAL A 97 -6.02 2.99 -6.64
CA VAL A 97 -7.44 3.01 -6.99
C VAL A 97 -7.93 1.60 -7.29
N GLY A 98 -8.97 1.18 -6.59
CA GLY A 98 -9.74 -0.03 -6.86
C GLY A 98 -11.05 0.32 -7.56
N LEU A 99 -11.36 -0.38 -8.64
CA LEU A 99 -12.59 -0.24 -9.42
C LEU A 99 -13.35 -1.56 -9.40
N GLY A 100 -14.68 -1.48 -9.27
CA GLY A 100 -15.51 -2.66 -9.20
C GLY A 100 -16.99 -2.34 -9.21
N LEU A 101 -17.77 -3.33 -8.77
CA LEU A 101 -19.22 -3.27 -8.80
C LEU A 101 -19.83 -3.74 -7.48
N ARG A 102 -20.96 -3.15 -7.11
CA ARG A 102 -21.87 -3.65 -6.09
C ARG A 102 -23.27 -3.67 -6.67
N ASP A 103 -23.89 -4.86 -6.70
CA ASP A 103 -25.24 -5.06 -7.27
C ASP A 103 -25.35 -4.51 -8.72
N GLY A 104 -24.27 -4.65 -9.50
CA GLY A 104 -24.19 -4.15 -10.88
C GLY A 104 -23.89 -2.64 -11.01
N MET A 105 -23.83 -1.88 -9.91
CA MET A 105 -23.52 -0.45 -9.91
C MET A 105 -22.03 -0.18 -9.69
N PHE A 106 -21.50 0.82 -10.39
CA PHE A 106 -20.09 1.22 -10.31
C PHE A 106 -19.69 1.67 -8.90
N ARG A 107 -18.58 1.11 -8.41
CA ARG A 107 -17.93 1.45 -7.16
C ARG A 107 -16.45 1.69 -7.39
N SER A 108 -15.92 2.70 -6.71
CA SER A 108 -14.49 3.01 -6.76
C SER A 108 -14.00 3.46 -5.40
N MET A 109 -12.77 3.10 -5.05
CA MET A 109 -12.08 3.60 -3.87
C MET A 109 -10.67 4.04 -4.25
N ALA A 110 -10.29 5.25 -3.85
CA ALA A 110 -8.94 5.77 -3.99
C ALA A 110 -8.30 5.98 -2.62
N LEU A 111 -7.04 5.57 -2.51
CA LEU A 111 -6.21 5.70 -1.33
C LEU A 111 -4.93 6.49 -1.70
N PRO A 112 -4.62 7.62 -1.03
CA PRO A 112 -3.42 8.38 -1.32
C PRO A 112 -2.18 7.60 -0.88
N LEU A 113 -1.17 7.56 -1.75
CA LEU A 113 0.13 6.96 -1.48
C LEU A 113 1.14 8.04 -1.09
N LYS A 114 1.94 7.73 -0.08
CA LYS A 114 3.09 8.55 0.30
C LYS A 114 4.27 8.19 -0.61
N SER A 115 4.79 9.17 -1.33
CA SER A 115 6.02 9.03 -2.11
C SER A 115 7.24 9.38 -1.25
N SER A 116 8.27 8.55 -1.35
CA SER A 116 9.58 8.74 -0.73
C SER A 116 10.60 9.29 -1.76
N THR A 117 11.75 9.78 -1.29
CA THR A 117 12.83 10.33 -2.14
C THR A 117 13.39 9.31 -3.11
N ASP A 118 13.43 8.05 -2.71
CA ASP A 118 13.82 6.87 -3.50
C ASP A 118 12.76 6.41 -4.51
N LYS A 119 11.69 7.20 -4.73
CA LYS A 119 10.56 6.88 -5.62
C LYS A 119 9.71 5.68 -5.18
N SER A 120 9.87 5.22 -3.95
CA SER A 120 9.01 4.21 -3.36
C SER A 120 7.64 4.79 -3.00
N LEU A 121 6.58 4.00 -3.21
CA LEU A 121 5.20 4.36 -2.93
C LEU A 121 4.64 3.51 -1.78
N TYR A 122 4.23 4.18 -0.71
CA TYR A 122 3.76 3.56 0.52
C TYR A 122 2.28 3.87 0.77
N LEU A 123 1.51 2.85 1.17
CA LEU A 123 0.16 3.03 1.67
C LEU A 123 0.16 3.04 3.20
N SER A 124 -0.24 4.16 3.79
CA SER A 124 -0.38 4.34 5.23
C SER A 124 -1.68 3.71 5.74
N SER A 125 -1.66 3.04 6.89
CA SER A 125 -2.86 2.51 7.53
C SER A 125 -3.85 3.60 7.97
N ASN A 126 -3.34 4.82 8.21
CA ASN A 126 -4.14 5.99 8.57
C ASN A 126 -4.41 6.89 7.35
N ALA A 127 -4.26 6.38 6.13
CA ALA A 127 -4.61 7.15 4.94
C ALA A 127 -6.15 7.21 4.80
N PRO A 128 -6.71 8.35 4.38
CA PRO A 128 -8.13 8.44 4.10
C PRO A 128 -8.51 7.58 2.89
N ARG A 129 -9.76 7.17 2.85
CA ARG A 129 -10.39 6.46 1.73
C ARG A 129 -11.45 7.32 1.08
N TYR A 130 -11.25 7.58 -0.20
CA TYR A 130 -12.18 8.32 -1.06
C TYR A 130 -13.02 7.30 -1.82
N ILE A 131 -14.31 7.21 -1.51
CA ILE A 131 -15.23 6.20 -2.03
C ILE A 131 -16.24 6.87 -2.93
N ILE A 132 -16.35 6.39 -4.17
CA ILE A 132 -17.42 6.81 -5.08
C ILE A 132 -18.50 5.73 -5.13
N THR A 133 -19.75 6.17 -5.00
CA THR A 133 -20.97 5.39 -5.27
C THR A 133 -21.65 5.94 -6.50
N SER A 134 -21.85 5.10 -7.51
CA SER A 134 -22.69 5.46 -8.66
C SER A 134 -24.16 5.24 -8.35
N VAL A 135 -25.00 6.18 -8.77
CA VAL A 135 -26.44 6.02 -8.94
C VAL A 135 -26.76 6.41 -10.38
N GLY A 136 -27.15 5.45 -11.23
CA GLY A 136 -27.50 5.71 -12.64
C GLY A 136 -26.33 6.05 -13.58
N CYS A 137 -25.11 6.23 -13.07
CA CYS A 137 -23.91 6.49 -13.87
C CYS A 137 -23.21 5.20 -14.28
N THR A 138 -22.90 5.04 -15.58
CA THR A 138 -22.09 3.91 -16.07
C THR A 138 -20.68 3.96 -15.47
N PHE A 139 -20.05 5.14 -15.50
CA PHE A 139 -18.74 5.39 -14.91
C PHE A 139 -18.71 6.70 -14.16
N CYS A 140 -17.95 6.70 -13.05
CA CYS A 140 -17.66 7.89 -12.26
C CYS A 140 -16.17 8.15 -12.21
N PHE A 141 -15.80 9.43 -12.17
CA PHE A 141 -14.42 9.89 -12.09
C PHE A 141 -14.19 10.68 -10.79
N PHE A 142 -12.97 10.60 -10.27
CA PHE A 142 -12.52 11.53 -9.23
C PHE A 142 -12.12 12.85 -9.87
N ASN A 143 -12.56 13.96 -9.28
CA ASN A 143 -12.15 15.30 -9.66
C ASN A 143 -10.99 15.73 -8.77
N PHE A 144 -9.99 16.40 -9.38
CA PHE A 144 -8.78 16.79 -8.69
C PHE A 144 -8.59 18.32 -8.73
N GLU A 145 -8.15 18.89 -7.62
CA GLU A 145 -7.67 20.27 -7.52
C GLU A 145 -6.38 20.27 -6.70
N ARG A 146 -5.31 20.92 -7.19
CA ARG A 146 -3.98 20.90 -6.54
C ARG A 146 -3.46 19.49 -6.25
N ASN A 147 -3.75 18.55 -7.16
CA ASN A 147 -3.46 17.12 -7.07
C ASN A 147 -4.25 16.32 -6.02
N GLU A 148 -5.18 16.94 -5.29
CA GLU A 148 -6.01 16.28 -4.28
C GLU A 148 -7.42 16.01 -4.80
N ILE A 149 -8.04 14.92 -4.34
CA ILE A 149 -9.42 14.60 -4.69
C ILE A 149 -10.35 15.58 -3.97
N VAL A 150 -11.12 16.35 -4.73
CA VAL A 150 -12.08 17.35 -4.20
C VAL A 150 -13.53 16.99 -4.50
N GLY A 151 -13.77 16.02 -5.39
CA GLY A 151 -15.13 15.65 -5.78
C GLY A 151 -15.19 14.48 -6.74
N SER A 152 -16.36 14.29 -7.32
CA SER A 152 -16.64 13.25 -8.31
C SER A 152 -17.51 13.78 -9.45
N SER A 153 -17.39 13.17 -10.62
CA SER A 153 -18.21 13.47 -11.79
C SER A 153 -18.67 12.18 -12.46
N CYS A 154 -19.80 12.27 -13.16
CA CYS A 154 -20.37 11.20 -13.96
C CYS A 154 -19.92 11.34 -15.43
N GLU A 155 -19.72 10.23 -16.13
CA GLU A 155 -19.40 10.23 -17.56
C GLU A 155 -20.52 10.87 -18.40
N GLU A 156 -21.78 10.54 -18.10
CA GLU A 156 -22.95 11.07 -18.77
C GLU A 156 -24.04 11.41 -17.76
N ASN A 157 -24.40 12.68 -17.67
CA ASN A 157 -25.45 13.15 -16.78
C ASN A 157 -26.83 12.93 -17.40
N SER A 158 -27.27 11.68 -17.48
CA SER A 158 -28.67 11.36 -17.73
C SER A 158 -29.53 11.75 -16.52
N GLY A 159 -30.79 12.11 -16.74
CA GLY A 159 -31.65 12.70 -15.71
C GLY A 159 -31.75 11.85 -14.43
N GLY A 160 -31.12 12.34 -13.35
CA GLY A 160 -31.09 11.67 -12.03
C GLY A 160 -29.80 10.91 -11.71
N SER A 161 -28.88 10.79 -12.67
CA SER A 161 -27.59 10.12 -12.47
C SER A 161 -26.63 10.97 -11.66
N ARG A 162 -25.93 10.36 -10.70
CA ARG A 162 -24.95 11.04 -9.85
C ARG A 162 -23.85 10.09 -9.37
N CYS A 163 -22.73 10.70 -8.99
CA CYS A 163 -21.60 10.03 -8.38
C CYS A 163 -21.35 10.65 -7.01
N ASP A 164 -21.72 9.94 -5.95
CA ASP A 164 -21.60 10.42 -4.58
C ASP A 164 -20.20 10.07 -4.04
N LEU A 165 -19.43 11.10 -3.67
CA LEU A 165 -18.12 10.93 -3.01
C LEU A 165 -18.31 10.92 -1.49
N THR A 166 -17.78 9.90 -0.83
CA THR A 166 -17.65 9.82 0.62
C THR A 166 -16.17 9.72 0.98
N VAL A 167 -15.73 10.45 2.00
CA VAL A 167 -14.36 10.38 2.50
C VAL A 167 -14.41 9.83 3.92
N GLU A 168 -13.60 8.81 4.18
CA GLU A 168 -13.40 8.31 5.54
C GLU A 168 -11.93 8.36 5.92
N GLU A 169 -11.62 8.73 7.16
CA GLU A 169 -10.28 9.15 7.56
C GLU A 169 -9.25 8.01 7.68
N ASN A 170 -9.70 6.77 7.85
CA ASN A 170 -8.83 5.63 8.11
C ASN A 170 -9.11 4.48 7.14
N ASN A 171 -8.14 3.59 7.01
CA ASN A 171 -8.30 2.35 6.28
C ASN A 171 -7.76 1.15 7.07
N SER A 172 -8.22 -0.03 6.67
CA SER A 172 -7.79 -1.33 7.19
C SER A 172 -7.25 -2.18 6.03
N PHE A 173 -6.68 -1.52 5.01
CA PHE A 173 -6.43 -2.12 3.70
C PHE A 173 -5.43 -3.27 3.79
N PHE A 174 -4.40 -3.09 4.62
CA PHE A 174 -3.53 -4.16 5.06
C PHE A 174 -3.80 -4.45 6.53
N ALA A 175 -3.78 -5.73 6.90
CA ALA A 175 -3.86 -6.14 8.29
C ALA A 175 -2.70 -5.49 9.07
N ARG A 176 -3.03 -4.90 10.23
CA ARG A 176 -2.02 -4.42 11.17
C ARG A 176 -1.27 -5.66 11.69
N ARG A 177 0.06 -5.67 11.54
CA ARG A 177 0.93 -6.71 12.12
C ARG A 177 1.19 -6.39 13.58
#